data_AF-A0A7C4HMA6-F1
#
_entry.id   AF-A0A7C4HMA6-F1
#
_cell.length_a   1.000
_cell.length_b   1.000
_cell.length_c   1.000
_cell.angle_alpha   90.00
_cell.angle_beta   90.00
_cell.angle_gamma   90.00
#
_symmetry.space_group_name_H-M   'P 1'
#
loop_
_entity.id
_entity.type
_entity.pdbx_description
1 polymer ?
#
loop_
_entity_poly.entity_id
_entity_poly.type
_entity_poly.pdbx_seq_one_letter_code
_entity_poly.pdbx_strand_id
1 'polypeptide(L)'
;MKARTLIIDLSSREVTEQSVDSGPWLGGRGLGTRLLVDHCDPGCDPLGPDNVMVIALSPLTGTTAPTAGRGHAVFKSPLTGGIGSANSGGRWGKVLKSTGYDALVIKGASDKPVYLSISEGKTLTERVSIRDAGSLWGRDAHATTDSLLSTHGDKASVLTIGPAGENRVLFASIMNDRNRAYGRGGPGAALGAKKLKAVVVNGNAKTEVADAERLKLVVEQTRHVMKAAPTTKRVMRELGTAGLVHLINFMGILPHRNFKDCAHREDLLDQISGEAVTAKILIKAGACFG
;
A
#
# COMPACT_ATOMS: atom_id res chain seq x y z
N MET A 1 2.73 13.56 18.49
CA MET A 1 3.86 12.67 18.06
C MET A 1 4.45 13.29 16.81
N LYS A 2 5.75 13.27 16.59
CA LYS A 2 6.33 13.89 15.38
C LYS A 2 6.48 12.84 14.28
N ALA A 3 5.83 13.06 13.15
CA ALA A 3 5.98 12.24 11.95
C ALA A 3 7.03 12.86 11.02
N ARG A 4 8.07 12.11 10.67
CA ARG A 4 9.04 12.52 9.66
C ARG A 4 8.45 12.29 8.27
N THR A 5 8.26 13.37 7.53
CA THR A 5 7.62 13.34 6.22
C THR A 5 8.63 13.74 5.15
N LEU A 6 8.79 12.87 4.15
CA LEU A 6 9.59 13.14 2.97
C LEU A 6 8.68 13.76 1.88
N ILE A 7 9.08 14.88 1.30
CA ILE A 7 8.37 15.55 0.22
C ILE A 7 9.25 15.52 -1.02
N ILE A 8 8.71 15.05 -2.14
CA ILE A 8 9.40 14.95 -3.42
C ILE A 8 8.55 15.61 -4.49
N ASP A 9 9.09 16.62 -5.15
CA ASP A 9 8.49 17.23 -6.34
C ASP A 9 9.17 16.68 -7.59
N LEU A 10 8.42 15.99 -8.43
CA LEU A 10 8.95 15.35 -9.64
C LEU A 10 9.20 16.34 -10.78
N SER A 11 8.56 17.51 -10.75
CA SER A 11 8.76 18.56 -11.76
C SER A 11 10.08 19.29 -11.51
N SER A 12 10.32 19.75 -10.27
CA SER A 12 11.57 20.44 -9.90
C SER A 12 12.71 19.49 -9.52
N ARG A 13 12.40 18.22 -9.27
CA ARG A 13 13.30 17.20 -8.71
C ARG A 13 13.80 17.55 -7.30
N GLU A 14 13.10 18.46 -6.62
CA GLU A 14 13.40 18.87 -5.25
C GLU A 14 12.97 17.79 -4.25
N VAL A 15 13.80 17.59 -3.24
CA VAL A 15 13.55 16.68 -2.13
C VAL A 15 13.72 17.45 -0.83
N THR A 16 12.70 17.46 0.02
CA THR A 16 12.72 18.12 1.33
C THR A 16 12.16 17.22 2.42
N GLU A 17 12.53 17.52 3.67
CA GLU A 17 11.98 16.84 4.85
C GLU A 17 11.22 17.85 5.71
N GLN A 18 10.12 17.40 6.29
CA GLN A 18 9.41 18.15 7.32
C GLN A 18 9.05 17.24 8.49
N SER A 19 8.96 17.84 9.68
CA SER A 19 8.43 17.16 10.87
C SER A 19 7.02 17.69 11.12
N VAL A 20 6.03 16.80 11.10
CA VAL A 20 4.62 17.15 11.28
C VAL A 20 4.13 16.60 12.61
N ASP A 21 3.42 17.40 13.41
CA ASP A 21 2.73 16.83 14.58
C ASP A 21 1.55 15.98 14.13
N SER A 22 1.72 14.66 14.24
CA SER A 22 0.70 13.67 13.93
C SER A 22 -0.22 13.39 15.12
N GLY A 23 0.00 13.99 16.30
CA GLY A 23 -0.80 13.76 17.51
C GLY A 23 -2.32 13.82 17.28
N PRO A 24 -2.84 14.91 16.69
CA PRO A 24 -4.27 15.05 16.40
C PRO A 24 -4.83 14.03 15.39
N TRP A 25 -3.97 13.38 14.60
CA TRP A 25 -4.36 12.54 13.46
C TRP A 25 -3.93 11.07 13.61
N LEU A 26 -3.22 10.73 14.70
CA LEU A 26 -2.58 9.45 15.02
C LEU A 26 -1.51 8.99 14.01
N GLY A 27 -1.85 8.91 12.71
CA GLY A 27 -1.03 8.41 11.61
C GLY A 27 -1.91 7.87 10.48
N GLY A 28 -1.32 7.06 9.60
CA GLY A 28 -2.03 6.31 8.56
C GLY A 28 -2.96 7.21 7.73
N ARG A 29 -4.24 6.82 7.58
CA ARG A 29 -5.23 7.61 6.82
C ARG A 29 -5.41 9.02 7.37
N GLY A 30 -5.38 9.21 8.69
CA GLY A 30 -5.59 10.53 9.32
C GLY A 30 -4.48 11.49 8.93
N LEU A 31 -3.22 11.10 9.17
CA LEU A 31 -2.05 11.88 8.77
C LEU A 31 -2.01 12.09 7.24
N GLY A 32 -2.29 11.03 6.46
CA GLY A 32 -2.34 11.14 5.00
C GLY A 32 -3.37 12.14 4.50
N THR A 33 -4.53 12.21 5.15
CA THR A 33 -5.57 13.20 4.83
C THR A 33 -5.12 14.62 5.19
N ARG A 34 -4.51 14.81 6.37
CA ARG A 34 -3.97 16.12 6.77
C ARG A 34 -2.92 16.62 5.77
N LEU A 35 -1.96 15.76 5.42
CA LEU A 35 -0.92 16.07 4.44
C LEU A 35 -1.50 16.34 3.05
N LEU A 36 -2.56 15.63 2.63
CA LEU A 36 -3.22 15.94 1.37
C LEU A 36 -3.83 17.34 1.40
N VAL A 37 -4.55 17.69 2.47
CA VAL A 37 -5.16 19.02 2.65
C VAL A 37 -4.10 20.13 2.66
N ASP A 38 -2.94 19.89 3.26
CA ASP A 38 -1.85 20.87 3.33
C ASP A 38 -1.15 21.11 1.97
N HIS A 39 -1.17 20.13 1.06
CA HIS A 39 -0.33 20.15 -0.15
C HIS A 39 -1.10 20.12 -1.47
N CYS A 40 -2.40 19.83 -1.47
CA CYS A 40 -3.20 19.62 -2.67
C CYS A 40 -4.34 20.64 -2.75
N ASP A 41 -4.43 21.35 -3.87
CA ASP A 41 -5.61 22.15 -4.18
C ASP A 41 -6.81 21.22 -4.47
N PRO A 42 -7.91 21.28 -3.70
CA PRO A 42 -9.09 20.47 -3.97
C PRO A 42 -9.71 20.74 -5.35
N GLY A 43 -9.40 21.86 -6.01
CA GLY A 43 -9.82 22.19 -7.38
C GLY A 43 -8.99 21.55 -8.49
N CYS A 44 -7.81 20.99 -8.19
CA CYS A 44 -6.85 20.55 -9.21
C CYS A 44 -7.39 19.42 -10.11
N ASP A 45 -6.84 19.27 -11.32
CA ASP A 45 -7.08 18.06 -12.12
C ASP A 45 -6.52 16.83 -11.37
N PRO A 46 -7.32 15.77 -11.09
CA PRO A 46 -6.83 14.53 -10.49
C PRO A 46 -5.70 13.82 -11.28
N LEU A 47 -5.57 14.07 -12.58
CA LEU A 47 -4.47 13.56 -13.40
C LEU A 47 -3.43 14.65 -13.74
N GLY A 48 -3.55 15.82 -13.12
CA GLY A 48 -2.61 16.93 -13.27
C GLY A 48 -1.38 16.84 -12.35
N PRO A 49 -0.36 17.67 -12.61
CA PRO A 49 0.84 17.75 -11.76
C PRO A 49 0.52 18.23 -10.34
N ASP A 50 -0.54 19.02 -10.16
CA ASP A 50 -0.95 19.61 -8.88
C ASP A 50 -1.65 18.63 -7.93
N ASN A 51 -2.16 17.50 -8.44
CA ASN A 51 -2.65 16.44 -7.56
C ASN A 51 -1.48 15.88 -6.73
N VAL A 52 -1.71 15.57 -5.46
CA VAL A 52 -0.67 15.04 -4.57
C VAL A 52 -0.98 13.60 -4.20
N MET A 53 0.04 12.74 -4.26
CA MET A 53 -0.02 11.40 -3.71
C MET A 53 0.69 11.37 -2.36
N VAL A 54 -0.06 11.06 -1.30
CA VAL A 54 0.50 10.87 0.04
C VAL A 54 0.46 9.40 0.41
N ILE A 55 1.59 8.82 0.80
CA ILE A 55 1.64 7.50 1.43
C ILE A 55 2.03 7.70 2.89
N ALA A 56 1.14 7.36 3.81
CA ALA A 56 1.34 7.56 5.25
C ALA A 56 1.21 6.25 6.04
N LEU A 57 2.07 6.11 7.04
CA LEU A 57 2.15 4.96 7.94
C LEU A 57 1.54 5.26 9.30
N SER A 58 1.13 4.23 10.02
CA SER A 58 0.62 4.36 11.39
C SER A 58 1.77 4.25 12.41
N PRO A 59 1.60 4.72 13.66
CA PRO A 59 2.62 4.59 14.70
C PRO A 59 3.01 3.14 14.99
N LEU A 60 2.04 2.21 14.89
CA LEU A 60 2.29 0.78 15.10
C LEU A 60 3.05 0.13 13.94
N THR A 61 3.10 0.74 12.75
CA THR A 61 3.74 0.12 11.58
C THR A 61 5.21 -0.18 11.87
N GLY A 62 5.63 -1.43 11.68
CA GLY A 62 6.99 -1.90 11.96
C GLY A 62 7.27 -2.37 13.40
N THR A 63 6.27 -2.29 14.30
CA THR A 63 6.35 -2.85 15.66
C THR A 63 6.00 -4.36 15.67
N THR A 64 6.00 -4.97 16.86
CA THR A 64 5.56 -6.36 17.10
C THR A 64 4.04 -6.51 17.23
N ALA A 65 3.27 -5.42 17.14
CA ALA A 65 1.82 -5.48 17.17
C ALA A 65 1.29 -6.37 16.01
N PRO A 66 0.30 -7.25 16.25
CA PRO A 66 -0.25 -8.08 15.18
C PRO A 66 -0.75 -7.23 14.01
N THR A 67 -0.43 -7.64 12.78
CA THR A 67 -0.85 -7.01 11.52
C THR A 67 -0.30 -5.60 11.25
N ALA A 68 0.78 -5.21 11.93
CA ALA A 68 1.45 -3.91 11.85
C ALA A 68 2.24 -3.63 10.54
N GLY A 69 1.81 -4.18 9.40
CA GLY A 69 2.47 -4.02 8.09
C GLY A 69 1.76 -3.06 7.14
N ARG A 70 0.81 -2.26 7.62
CA ARG A 70 -0.13 -1.50 6.78
C ARG A 70 0.36 -0.09 6.46
N GLY A 71 0.00 0.41 5.28
CA GLY A 71 0.14 1.81 4.85
C GLY A 71 -1.11 2.30 4.13
N HIS A 72 -1.27 3.62 4.03
CA HIS A 72 -2.38 4.27 3.33
C HIS A 72 -1.89 5.23 2.25
N ALA A 73 -2.37 5.06 1.03
CA ALA A 73 -2.25 6.04 -0.04
C ALA A 73 -3.49 6.96 0.00
N VAL A 74 -3.29 8.27 0.03
CA VAL A 74 -4.32 9.32 0.10
C VAL A 74 -4.03 10.37 -0.97
N PHE A 75 -5.03 10.68 -1.80
CA PHE A 75 -4.87 11.44 -3.04
C PHE A 75 -6.22 11.99 -3.53
N LYS A 76 -6.26 12.93 -4.49
CA LYS A 76 -7.49 13.23 -5.22
C LYS A 76 -7.74 12.14 -6.26
N SER A 77 -8.86 11.45 -6.15
CA SER A 77 -9.21 10.26 -6.94
C SER A 77 -9.55 10.62 -8.39
N PRO A 78 -8.83 10.09 -9.40
CA PRO A 78 -9.22 10.26 -10.80
C PRO A 78 -10.56 9.60 -11.13
N LEU A 79 -10.95 8.56 -10.39
CA LEU A 79 -12.20 7.84 -10.62
C LEU A 79 -13.43 8.61 -10.14
N THR A 80 -13.30 9.32 -9.02
CA THR A 80 -14.47 9.87 -8.29
C THR A 80 -14.44 11.38 -8.16
N GLY A 81 -13.32 12.05 -8.49
CA GLY A 81 -13.12 13.49 -8.32
C GLY A 81 -12.94 13.95 -6.86
N GLY A 82 -13.33 13.14 -5.88
CA GLY A 82 -13.16 13.42 -4.45
C GLY A 82 -11.86 12.85 -3.86
N ILE A 83 -11.77 12.83 -2.52
CA ILE A 83 -10.64 12.20 -1.82
C ILE A 83 -10.67 10.68 -1.98
N GLY A 84 -9.56 10.11 -2.45
CA GLY A 84 -9.29 8.68 -2.48
C GLY A 84 -8.45 8.25 -1.27
N SER A 85 -8.77 7.09 -0.69
CA SER A 85 -7.88 6.41 0.25
C SER A 85 -7.83 4.92 -0.06
N ALA A 86 -6.62 4.41 -0.30
CA ALA A 86 -6.37 2.99 -0.49
C ALA A 86 -5.44 2.48 0.61
N ASN A 87 -5.69 1.26 1.10
CA ASN A 87 -4.84 0.60 2.08
C ASN A 87 -4.15 -0.59 1.43
N SER A 88 -2.88 -0.81 1.78
CA SER A 88 -2.18 -2.05 1.45
C SER A 88 -1.50 -2.61 2.69
N GLY A 89 -1.48 -3.94 2.78
CA GLY A 89 -0.54 -4.68 3.64
C GLY A 89 0.78 -4.95 2.93
N GLY A 90 1.38 -6.10 3.20
CA GLY A 90 2.71 -6.47 2.69
C GLY A 90 3.81 -6.08 3.68
N ARG A 91 5.01 -5.84 3.16
CA ARG A 91 6.15 -5.38 3.97
C ARG A 91 6.60 -3.95 3.66
N TRP A 92 6.19 -3.39 2.52
CA TRP A 92 6.64 -2.07 2.08
C TRP A 92 6.50 -0.98 3.15
N GLY A 93 5.35 -0.90 3.82
CA GLY A 93 5.13 0.09 4.87
C GLY A 93 6.11 -0.06 6.04
N LYS A 94 6.42 -1.29 6.45
CA LYS A 94 7.47 -1.56 7.44
C LYS A 94 8.85 -1.14 6.94
N VAL A 95 9.17 -1.40 5.67
CA VAL A 95 10.50 -1.08 5.12
C VAL A 95 10.68 0.44 4.96
N LEU A 96 9.63 1.18 4.55
CA LEU A 96 9.65 2.65 4.58
C LEU A 96 9.84 3.17 6.01
N LYS A 97 9.12 2.62 6.99
CA LYS A 97 9.34 2.99 8.40
C LYS A 97 10.81 2.77 8.81
N SER A 98 11.40 1.67 8.36
CA SER A 98 12.80 1.34 8.61
C SER A 98 13.82 2.23 7.86
N THR A 99 13.40 3.12 6.96
CA THR A 99 14.29 4.20 6.45
C THR A 99 14.24 5.46 7.32
N GLY A 100 13.37 5.49 8.34
CA GLY A 100 13.20 6.61 9.25
C GLY A 100 12.09 7.60 8.87
N TYR A 101 11.28 7.30 7.84
CA TYR A 101 10.15 8.14 7.44
C TYR A 101 8.79 7.51 7.79
N ASP A 102 7.85 8.38 8.14
CA ASP A 102 6.48 8.03 8.49
C ASP A 102 5.50 8.31 7.35
N ALA A 103 5.85 9.23 6.46
CA ALA A 103 5.06 9.60 5.30
C ALA A 103 5.93 10.03 4.12
N LEU A 104 5.38 9.83 2.93
CA LEU A 104 5.93 10.26 1.65
C LEU A 104 4.86 11.10 0.92
N VAL A 105 5.20 12.31 0.53
CA VAL A 105 4.38 13.24 -0.25
C VAL A 105 5.02 13.39 -1.63
N ILE A 106 4.26 13.11 -2.68
CA ILE A 106 4.73 13.13 -4.07
C ILE A 106 3.94 14.18 -4.84
N LYS A 107 4.64 15.19 -5.34
CA LYS A 107 4.11 16.35 -6.06
C LYS A 107 4.67 16.40 -7.48
N GLY A 108 4.08 17.25 -8.32
CA GLY A 108 4.56 17.48 -9.68
C GLY A 108 4.43 16.27 -10.59
N ALA A 109 5.06 16.34 -11.75
CA ALA A 109 5.13 15.25 -12.73
C ALA A 109 6.47 15.31 -13.46
N SER A 110 7.11 14.15 -13.68
CA SER A 110 8.37 14.11 -14.43
C SER A 110 8.11 14.25 -15.95
N ASP A 111 9.08 14.81 -16.64
CA ASP A 111 9.20 14.85 -18.10
C ASP A 111 9.36 13.45 -18.74
N LYS A 112 9.89 12.47 -18.00
CA LYS A 112 10.08 11.08 -18.46
C LYS A 112 9.74 10.05 -17.37
N PRO A 113 9.60 8.76 -17.70
CA PRO A 113 9.45 7.71 -16.70
C PRO A 113 10.59 7.71 -15.68
N VAL A 114 10.24 7.79 -14.39
CA VAL A 114 11.18 7.73 -13.27
C VAL A 114 10.72 6.76 -12.20
N TYR A 115 11.64 6.33 -11.34
CA TYR A 115 11.34 5.68 -10.08
C TYR A 115 12.09 6.35 -8.93
N LEU A 116 11.52 6.27 -7.74
CA LEU A 116 12.13 6.78 -6.52
C LEU A 116 12.85 5.63 -5.80
N SER A 117 14.05 5.88 -5.30
CA SER A 117 14.78 4.98 -4.40
C SER A 117 15.06 5.72 -3.10
N ILE A 118 14.54 5.16 -2.00
CA ILE A 118 14.65 5.72 -0.65
C ILE A 118 15.37 4.69 0.24
N SER A 119 16.50 5.08 0.80
CA SER A 119 17.30 4.26 1.70
C SER A 119 17.79 5.02 2.93
N GLU A 120 18.47 4.31 3.82
CA GLU A 120 19.22 4.93 4.92
C GLU A 120 20.45 5.69 4.37
N GLY A 121 20.86 6.75 5.07
CA GLY A 121 21.92 7.66 4.65
C GLY A 121 22.02 8.85 5.59
N LYS A 122 23.18 9.53 5.64
CA LYS A 122 23.41 10.67 6.54
C LYS A 122 22.82 11.95 5.96
N THR A 123 22.96 12.13 4.66
CA THR A 123 22.42 13.29 3.94
C THR A 123 21.15 12.93 3.17
N LEU A 124 20.34 13.93 2.83
CA LEU A 124 19.11 13.71 2.07
C LEU A 124 19.39 13.19 0.65
N THR A 125 20.49 13.64 0.04
CA THR A 125 20.95 13.21 -1.29
C THR A 125 21.47 11.77 -1.32
N GLU A 126 22.00 11.27 -0.20
CA GLU A 126 22.31 9.83 -0.02
C GLU A 126 21.05 9.00 0.18
N ARG A 127 20.07 9.53 0.93
CA ARG A 127 18.84 8.81 1.28
C ARG A 127 17.87 8.68 0.12
N VAL A 128 17.83 9.63 -0.81
CA VAL A 128 16.76 9.73 -1.81
C VAL A 128 17.33 10.00 -3.20
N SER A 129 16.94 9.18 -4.16
CA SER A 129 17.31 9.38 -5.57
C SER A 129 16.11 9.21 -6.51
N ILE A 130 15.99 10.12 -7.48
CA ILE A 130 15.03 10.06 -8.58
C ILE A 130 15.75 9.50 -9.80
N ARG A 131 15.47 8.25 -10.15
CA ARG A 131 16.20 7.48 -11.16
C ARG A 131 15.36 7.26 -12.42
N ASP A 132 16.03 7.06 -13.54
CA ASP A 132 15.38 6.73 -14.81
C ASP A 132 14.63 5.39 -14.73
N ALA A 133 13.41 5.34 -15.26
CA ALA A 133 12.59 4.13 -15.34
C ALA A 133 12.15 3.80 -16.77
N GLY A 134 12.82 4.33 -17.79
CA GLY A 134 12.43 4.13 -19.19
C GLY A 134 12.39 2.65 -19.57
N SER A 135 13.36 1.87 -19.12
CA SER A 135 13.42 0.41 -19.37
C SER A 135 12.36 -0.41 -18.61
N LEU A 136 11.74 0.18 -17.59
CA LEU A 136 10.69 -0.43 -16.77
C LEU A 136 9.29 -0.06 -17.25
N TRP A 137 9.15 1.07 -17.96
CA TRP A 137 7.87 1.51 -18.50
C TRP A 137 7.33 0.47 -19.50
N GLY A 138 6.06 0.13 -19.39
CA GLY A 138 5.41 -0.95 -20.15
C GLY A 138 5.49 -2.33 -19.50
N ARG A 139 6.37 -2.53 -18.51
CA ARG A 139 6.45 -3.83 -17.79
C ARG A 139 5.32 -3.98 -16.78
N ASP A 140 4.88 -5.22 -16.56
CA ASP A 140 3.94 -5.52 -15.48
C ASP A 140 4.56 -5.31 -14.08
N ALA A 141 3.72 -5.43 -13.05
CA ALA A 141 4.14 -5.22 -11.67
C ALA A 141 5.19 -6.25 -11.21
N HIS A 142 5.06 -7.51 -11.59
CA HIS A 142 5.97 -8.57 -11.18
C HIS A 142 7.36 -8.36 -11.80
N ALA A 143 7.43 -8.19 -13.12
CA ALA A 143 8.67 -7.94 -13.84
C ALA A 143 9.36 -6.64 -13.38
N THR A 144 8.59 -5.60 -13.05
CA THR A 144 9.15 -4.37 -12.49
C THR A 144 9.73 -4.61 -11.10
N THR A 145 9.00 -5.30 -10.21
CA THR A 145 9.50 -5.65 -8.88
C THR A 145 10.76 -6.50 -8.96
N ASP A 146 10.79 -7.54 -9.79
CA ASP A 146 11.95 -8.42 -9.94
C ASP A 146 13.20 -7.65 -10.41
N SER A 147 13.03 -6.77 -11.41
CA SER A 147 14.12 -5.93 -11.93
C SER A 147 14.65 -4.92 -10.90
N LEU A 148 13.77 -4.40 -10.03
CA LEU A 148 14.19 -3.45 -8.99
C LEU A 148 14.82 -4.17 -7.79
N LEU A 149 14.37 -5.38 -7.45
CA LEU A 149 15.00 -6.19 -6.40
C LEU A 149 16.37 -6.71 -6.81
N SER A 150 16.57 -7.08 -8.07
CA SER A 150 17.91 -7.45 -8.57
C SER A 150 18.92 -6.29 -8.49
N THR A 151 18.42 -5.04 -8.57
CA THR A 151 19.24 -3.83 -8.49
C THR A 151 19.47 -3.36 -7.05
N HIS A 152 18.42 -3.40 -6.20
CA HIS A 152 18.43 -2.81 -4.86
C HIS A 152 18.56 -3.84 -3.72
N GLY A 153 18.58 -5.13 -4.06
CA GLY A 153 18.71 -6.25 -3.15
C GLY A 153 17.37 -6.75 -2.59
N ASP A 154 17.33 -8.03 -2.22
CA ASP A 154 16.12 -8.74 -1.76
C ASP A 154 15.53 -8.24 -0.44
N LYS A 155 16.20 -7.33 0.25
CA LYS A 155 15.68 -6.66 1.45
C LYS A 155 14.86 -5.40 1.12
N ALA A 156 15.04 -4.83 -0.07
CA ALA A 156 14.25 -3.70 -0.54
C ALA A 156 12.79 -4.10 -0.80
N SER A 157 11.86 -3.16 -0.77
CA SER A 157 10.46 -3.40 -1.14
C SER A 157 10.00 -2.37 -2.15
N VAL A 158 9.08 -2.76 -3.02
CA VAL A 158 8.72 -1.98 -4.21
C VAL A 158 7.23 -1.67 -4.21
N LEU A 159 6.86 -0.40 -4.37
CA LEU A 159 5.57 -0.05 -4.95
C LEU A 159 5.75 0.20 -6.44
N THR A 160 4.84 -0.29 -7.27
CA THR A 160 4.91 -0.09 -8.72
C THR A 160 3.53 0.00 -9.34
N ILE A 161 3.44 0.71 -10.46
CA ILE A 161 2.29 0.61 -11.37
C ILE A 161 2.61 -0.36 -12.50
N GLY A 162 1.58 -0.97 -13.09
CA GLY A 162 1.66 -1.69 -14.36
C GLY A 162 1.13 -0.85 -15.52
N PRO A 163 0.97 -1.45 -16.73
CA PRO A 163 0.49 -0.76 -17.92
C PRO A 163 -0.84 -0.02 -17.73
N ALA A 164 -1.74 -0.53 -16.87
CA ALA A 164 -2.99 0.15 -16.55
C ALA A 164 -2.78 1.52 -15.90
N GLY A 165 -1.79 1.64 -15.00
CA GLY A 165 -1.45 2.92 -14.35
C GLY A 165 -0.78 3.87 -15.34
N GLU A 166 0.16 3.36 -16.14
CA GLU A 166 0.87 4.11 -17.19
C GLU A 166 -0.11 4.72 -18.21
N ASN A 167 -1.13 3.96 -18.60
CA ASN A 167 -2.22 4.37 -19.49
C ASN A 167 -3.38 5.09 -18.76
N ARG A 168 -3.21 5.42 -17.48
CA ARG A 168 -4.16 6.20 -16.67
C ARG A 168 -5.58 5.62 -16.60
N VAL A 169 -5.72 4.29 -16.61
CA VAL A 169 -7.00 3.62 -16.37
C VAL A 169 -7.53 4.05 -15.00
N LEU A 170 -8.74 4.62 -14.93
CA LEU A 170 -9.24 5.30 -13.73
C LEU A 170 -9.33 4.41 -12.48
N PHE A 171 -9.34 3.08 -12.63
CA PHE A 171 -9.32 2.11 -11.53
C PHE A 171 -7.98 1.36 -11.40
N ALA A 172 -6.91 1.85 -12.02
CA ALA A 172 -5.58 1.27 -11.88
C ALA A 172 -5.10 1.35 -10.42
N SER A 173 -4.52 0.26 -9.94
CA SER A 173 -3.93 0.12 -8.62
C SER A 173 -2.45 0.48 -8.59
N ILE A 174 -1.93 0.70 -7.39
CA ILE A 174 -0.48 0.59 -7.11
C ILE A 174 -0.27 -0.80 -6.51
N MET A 175 0.60 -1.58 -7.13
CA MET A 175 1.00 -2.89 -6.62
C MET A 175 2.14 -2.73 -5.62
N ASN A 176 2.09 -3.53 -4.56
CA ASN A 176 3.05 -3.58 -3.47
C ASN A 176 3.71 -4.96 -3.49
N ASP A 177 5.00 -4.93 -3.76
CA ASP A 177 5.77 -6.05 -4.28
C ASP A 177 4.97 -6.71 -5.43
N ARG A 178 4.64 -8.01 -5.33
CA ARG A 178 3.97 -8.74 -6.41
C ARG A 178 2.44 -8.77 -6.30
N ASN A 179 1.89 -8.94 -5.09
CA ASN A 179 0.50 -9.39 -4.92
C ASN A 179 -0.32 -8.61 -3.88
N ARG A 180 0.22 -7.54 -3.29
CA ARG A 180 -0.55 -6.61 -2.44
C ARG A 180 -0.88 -5.36 -3.25
N ALA A 181 -1.94 -4.64 -2.89
CA ALA A 181 -2.41 -3.53 -3.70
C ALA A 181 -2.96 -2.39 -2.85
N TYR A 182 -2.62 -1.17 -3.24
CA TYR A 182 -3.45 0.00 -3.04
C TYR A 182 -4.47 0.04 -4.18
N GLY A 183 -5.64 -0.57 -3.94
CA GLY A 183 -6.44 -1.11 -5.04
C GLY A 183 -7.51 -0.22 -5.68
N ARG A 184 -8.02 0.80 -4.98
CA ARG A 184 -9.26 1.51 -5.41
C ARG A 184 -9.11 3.02 -5.43
N GLY A 185 -9.93 3.68 -6.25
CA GLY A 185 -9.93 5.13 -6.44
C GLY A 185 -8.96 5.63 -7.52
N GLY A 186 -8.25 4.73 -8.21
CA GLY A 186 -7.30 5.11 -9.27
C GLY A 186 -5.92 5.61 -8.81
N PRO A 187 -5.32 5.09 -7.72
CA PRO A 187 -4.00 5.56 -7.29
C PRO A 187 -2.90 5.25 -8.31
N GLY A 188 -3.05 4.16 -9.08
CA GLY A 188 -2.13 3.80 -10.15
C GLY A 188 -2.19 4.77 -11.33
N ALA A 189 -3.38 5.27 -11.67
CA ALA A 189 -3.53 6.30 -12.70
C ALA A 189 -2.91 7.63 -12.25
N ALA A 190 -3.10 8.00 -10.98
CA ALA A 190 -2.48 9.20 -10.41
C ALA A 190 -0.94 9.13 -10.46
N LEU A 191 -0.33 7.98 -10.15
CA LEU A 191 1.13 7.82 -10.29
C LEU A 191 1.59 7.80 -11.75
N GLY A 192 0.85 7.13 -12.63
CA GLY A 192 1.19 7.07 -14.06
C GLY A 192 1.12 8.42 -14.75
N ALA A 193 0.14 9.27 -14.38
CA ALA A 193 0.05 10.64 -14.86
C ALA A 193 1.30 11.49 -14.51
N LYS A 194 1.93 11.18 -13.37
CA LYS A 194 3.18 11.81 -12.93
C LYS A 194 4.46 11.20 -13.54
N LYS A 195 4.30 10.18 -14.39
CA LYS A 195 5.38 9.32 -14.93
C LYS A 195 6.23 8.66 -13.83
N LEU A 196 5.63 8.41 -12.67
CA LEU A 196 6.28 7.69 -11.57
C LEU A 196 5.96 6.19 -11.68
N LYS A 197 6.94 5.42 -12.16
CA LYS A 197 6.82 3.97 -12.34
C LYS A 197 6.79 3.21 -11.02
N ALA A 198 7.69 3.57 -10.10
CA ALA A 198 7.89 2.82 -8.86
C ALA A 198 8.48 3.65 -7.71
N VAL A 199 8.30 3.15 -6.48
CA VAL A 199 8.96 3.64 -5.26
C VAL A 199 9.60 2.45 -4.55
N VAL A 200 10.92 2.41 -4.56
CA VAL A 200 11.76 1.40 -3.90
C VAL A 200 12.20 1.94 -2.55
N VAL A 201 12.01 1.14 -1.50
CA VAL A 201 12.47 1.46 -0.15
C VAL A 201 13.41 0.38 0.37
N ASN A 202 14.48 0.78 1.05
CA ASN A 202 15.41 -0.15 1.69
C ASN A 202 15.97 0.45 2.98
N GLY A 203 15.52 -0.06 4.12
CA GLY A 203 16.00 0.39 5.43
C GLY A 203 15.93 -0.69 6.48
N ASN A 204 16.71 -0.52 7.55
CA ASN A 204 16.87 -1.49 8.61
C ASN A 204 16.60 -0.94 10.03
N ALA A 205 16.28 0.35 10.18
CA ALA A 205 15.93 0.93 11.45
C ALA A 205 14.73 0.23 12.12
N LYS A 206 14.80 0.10 13.45
CA LYS A 206 13.72 -0.45 14.27
C LYS A 206 12.73 0.66 14.61
N THR A 207 11.45 0.33 14.64
CA THR A 207 10.42 1.25 15.14
C THR A 207 10.53 1.38 16.65
N GLU A 208 10.68 2.62 17.12
CA GLU A 208 10.74 2.92 18.55
C GLU A 208 9.39 2.68 19.23
N VAL A 209 9.43 2.12 20.44
CA VAL A 209 8.25 1.82 21.26
C VAL A 209 8.50 2.43 22.63
N ALA A 210 7.60 3.31 23.09
CA ALA A 210 7.76 4.03 24.35
C ALA A 210 7.78 3.11 25.57
N ASP A 211 6.98 2.04 25.55
CA ASP A 211 6.90 1.04 26.62
C ASP A 211 6.87 -0.37 26.01
N ALA A 212 8.07 -0.94 25.85
CA ALA A 212 8.25 -2.23 25.19
C ALA A 212 7.68 -3.40 25.99
N GLU A 213 7.76 -3.37 27.32
CA GLU A 213 7.24 -4.41 28.20
C GLU A 213 5.70 -4.42 28.18
N ARG A 214 5.07 -3.24 28.25
CA ARG A 214 3.62 -3.14 28.11
C ARG A 214 3.15 -3.58 26.73
N LEU A 215 3.86 -3.21 25.67
CA LEU A 215 3.53 -3.68 24.32
C LEU A 215 3.58 -5.21 24.25
N LYS A 216 4.64 -5.84 24.81
CA LYS A 216 4.77 -7.29 24.83
C LYS A 216 3.57 -7.97 25.51
N LEU A 217 3.17 -7.51 26.69
CA LEU A 217 2.01 -8.04 27.42
C LEU A 217 0.71 -7.92 26.60
N VAL A 218 0.47 -6.76 25.99
CA VAL A 218 -0.72 -6.53 25.15
C VAL A 218 -0.70 -7.41 23.89
N VAL A 219 0.47 -7.60 23.28
CA VAL A 219 0.63 -8.48 22.11
C VAL A 219 0.33 -9.94 22.48
N GLU A 220 0.79 -10.41 23.63
CA GLU A 220 0.50 -11.78 24.11
C GLU A 220 -1.02 -11.98 24.32
N GLN A 221 -1.68 -11.04 24.99
CA GLN A 221 -3.14 -11.05 25.17
C GLN A 221 -3.88 -11.03 23.83
N THR A 222 -3.47 -10.14 22.91
CA THR A 222 -4.10 -10.02 21.59
C THR A 222 -3.95 -11.31 20.79
N ARG A 223 -2.77 -11.93 20.81
CA ARG A 223 -2.53 -13.22 20.13
C ARG A 223 -3.38 -14.34 20.72
N HIS A 224 -3.61 -14.35 22.03
CA HIS A 224 -4.49 -15.32 22.68
C HIS A 224 -5.92 -15.20 22.11
N VAL A 225 -6.47 -13.98 22.07
CA VAL A 225 -7.82 -13.72 21.51
C VAL A 225 -7.89 -14.10 20.03
N MET A 226 -6.90 -13.72 19.22
CA MET A 226 -6.85 -14.08 17.80
C MET A 226 -6.77 -15.60 17.56
N LYS A 227 -6.11 -16.35 18.45
CA LYS A 227 -6.05 -17.83 18.36
C LYS A 227 -7.31 -18.51 18.89
N ALA A 228 -8.11 -17.83 19.70
CA ALA A 228 -9.37 -18.34 20.23
C ALA A 228 -10.54 -18.11 19.26
N ALA A 229 -10.57 -16.97 18.57
CA ALA A 229 -11.67 -16.62 17.67
C ALA A 229 -11.74 -17.55 16.43
N PRO A 230 -12.90 -18.18 16.12
CA PRO A 230 -13.04 -19.13 15.02
C PRO A 230 -12.62 -18.57 13.65
N THR A 231 -12.96 -17.31 13.37
CA THR A 231 -12.67 -16.63 12.10
C THR A 231 -11.16 -16.56 11.83
N THR A 232 -10.38 -16.10 12.81
CA THR A 232 -8.92 -15.94 12.67
C THR A 232 -8.17 -17.26 12.89
N LYS A 233 -8.69 -18.17 13.71
CA LYS A 233 -8.08 -19.48 13.98
C LYS A 233 -8.23 -20.45 12.80
N ARG A 234 -9.38 -20.48 12.15
CA ARG A 234 -9.73 -21.46 11.11
C ARG A 234 -9.93 -20.82 9.75
N VAL A 235 -11.03 -20.08 9.56
CA VAL A 235 -11.48 -19.60 8.24
C VAL A 235 -10.37 -18.85 7.50
N MET A 236 -9.83 -17.79 8.11
CA MET A 236 -8.80 -16.96 7.47
C MET A 236 -7.47 -17.71 7.28
N ARG A 237 -7.17 -18.69 8.14
CA ARG A 237 -5.92 -19.45 8.10
C ARG A 237 -5.95 -20.53 7.01
N GLU A 238 -7.08 -21.20 6.85
CA GLU A 238 -7.24 -22.38 6.00
C GLU A 238 -7.78 -22.01 4.60
N LEU A 239 -8.66 -21.01 4.53
CA LEU A 239 -9.40 -20.65 3.31
C LEU A 239 -9.15 -19.21 2.85
N GLY A 240 -8.46 -18.41 3.67
CA GLY A 240 -8.30 -16.98 3.42
C GLY A 240 -9.66 -16.25 3.37
N THR A 241 -9.72 -15.11 2.66
CA THR A 241 -10.97 -14.36 2.51
C THR A 241 -11.98 -15.06 1.61
N ALA A 242 -11.53 -15.98 0.74
CA ALA A 242 -12.41 -16.76 -0.12
C ALA A 242 -13.29 -17.74 0.66
N GLY A 243 -12.95 -18.08 1.92
CA GLY A 243 -13.83 -18.83 2.82
C GLY A 243 -15.16 -18.13 3.13
N LEU A 244 -15.34 -16.87 2.73
CA LEU A 244 -16.61 -16.16 2.84
C LEU A 244 -17.57 -16.44 1.67
N VAL A 245 -17.13 -17.03 0.55
CA VAL A 245 -17.98 -17.18 -0.65
C VAL A 245 -19.29 -17.93 -0.34
N HIS A 246 -19.21 -19.11 0.29
CA HIS A 246 -20.41 -19.87 0.65
C HIS A 246 -21.25 -19.16 1.71
N LEU A 247 -20.63 -18.49 2.69
CA LEU A 247 -21.35 -17.75 3.72
C LEU A 247 -22.16 -16.58 3.14
N ILE A 248 -21.54 -15.77 2.27
CA ILE A 248 -22.18 -14.63 1.62
C ILE A 248 -23.29 -15.11 0.66
N ASN A 249 -23.09 -16.25 -0.02
CA ASN A 249 -24.14 -16.88 -0.81
C ASN A 249 -25.32 -17.37 0.06
N PHE A 250 -25.04 -18.07 1.17
CA PHE A 250 -26.05 -18.55 2.11
C PHE A 250 -26.90 -17.42 2.69
N MET A 251 -26.28 -16.26 2.95
CA MET A 251 -26.98 -15.05 3.38
C MET A 251 -27.82 -14.38 2.27
N GLY A 252 -27.75 -14.87 1.02
CA GLY A 252 -28.50 -14.32 -0.11
C GLY A 252 -27.98 -12.97 -0.59
N ILE A 253 -26.70 -12.66 -0.37
CA ILE A 253 -26.10 -11.34 -0.68
C ILE A 253 -24.84 -11.43 -1.54
N LEU A 254 -24.57 -12.57 -2.19
CA LEU A 254 -23.45 -12.71 -3.12
C LEU A 254 -23.86 -12.15 -4.49
N PRO A 255 -23.30 -11.02 -4.96
CA PRO A 255 -23.79 -10.38 -6.18
C PRO A 255 -23.63 -11.27 -7.42
N HIS A 256 -24.70 -11.41 -8.19
CA HIS A 256 -24.71 -12.13 -9.46
C HIS A 256 -25.18 -11.20 -10.59
N ARG A 257 -24.60 -11.37 -11.79
CA ARG A 257 -24.99 -10.66 -13.02
C ARG A 257 -25.14 -9.14 -12.84
N ASN A 258 -24.11 -8.50 -12.31
CA ASN A 258 -24.12 -7.06 -11.98
C ASN A 258 -25.25 -6.68 -11.00
N PHE A 259 -25.33 -7.40 -9.88
CA PHE A 259 -26.31 -7.17 -8.80
C PHE A 259 -27.78 -7.33 -9.21
N LYS A 260 -28.07 -7.99 -10.34
CA LYS A 260 -29.46 -8.28 -10.73
C LYS A 260 -30.14 -9.27 -9.80
N ASP A 261 -29.36 -10.19 -9.23
CA ASP A 261 -29.81 -11.18 -8.25
C ASP A 261 -28.62 -11.66 -7.39
N CYS A 262 -28.88 -12.62 -6.50
CA CYS A 262 -27.88 -13.33 -5.70
C CYS A 262 -28.02 -14.86 -5.81
N ALA A 263 -28.61 -15.35 -6.89
CA ALA A 263 -28.88 -16.76 -7.11
C ALA A 263 -27.74 -17.40 -7.91
N HIS A 264 -26.89 -18.17 -7.22
CA HIS A 264 -25.79 -18.90 -7.82
C HIS A 264 -26.09 -20.39 -7.87
N ARG A 265 -25.64 -21.07 -8.93
CA ARG A 265 -25.64 -22.52 -8.97
C ARG A 265 -24.55 -23.06 -8.05
N GLU A 266 -24.86 -24.10 -7.27
CA GLU A 266 -23.93 -24.71 -6.32
C GLU A 266 -22.63 -25.18 -7.00
N ASP A 267 -22.73 -25.80 -8.17
CA ASP A 267 -21.56 -26.32 -8.90
C ASP A 267 -20.59 -25.22 -9.38
N LEU A 268 -21.07 -23.97 -9.53
CA LEU A 268 -20.21 -22.83 -9.85
C LEU A 268 -19.53 -22.27 -8.59
N LEU A 269 -20.22 -22.29 -7.44
CA LEU A 269 -19.66 -21.87 -6.16
C LEU A 269 -18.48 -22.77 -5.76
N ASP A 270 -18.61 -24.08 -5.98
CA ASP A 270 -17.58 -25.10 -5.69
C ASP A 270 -16.33 -24.99 -6.61
N GLN A 271 -16.34 -24.06 -7.56
CA GLN A 271 -15.18 -23.73 -8.40
C GLN A 271 -14.45 -22.47 -7.93
N ILE A 272 -15.11 -21.60 -7.17
CA ILE A 272 -14.57 -20.28 -6.79
C ILE A 272 -14.44 -20.06 -5.27
N SER A 273 -14.93 -21.00 -4.45
CA SER A 273 -14.89 -20.92 -3.00
C SER A 273 -13.48 -21.06 -2.42
N GLY A 274 -13.31 -20.69 -1.15
CA GLY A 274 -12.04 -20.87 -0.45
C GLY A 274 -11.62 -22.34 -0.37
N GLU A 275 -12.59 -23.24 -0.22
CA GLU A 275 -12.41 -24.69 -0.23
C GLU A 275 -11.88 -25.16 -1.58
N ALA A 276 -12.45 -24.66 -2.68
CA ALA A 276 -12.00 -24.94 -4.04
C ALA A 276 -10.57 -24.45 -4.27
N VAL A 277 -10.27 -23.21 -3.83
CA VAL A 277 -8.93 -22.63 -3.94
C VAL A 277 -7.91 -23.47 -3.19
N THR A 278 -8.20 -23.82 -1.92
CA THR A 278 -7.31 -24.60 -1.07
C THR A 278 -7.07 -26.01 -1.61
N ALA A 279 -8.10 -26.68 -2.14
CA ALA A 279 -7.99 -28.04 -2.63
C ALA A 279 -7.29 -28.14 -4.00
N LYS A 280 -7.44 -27.14 -4.88
CA LYS A 280 -7.08 -27.27 -6.30
C LYS A 280 -5.85 -26.46 -6.72
N ILE A 281 -5.65 -25.27 -6.15
CA ILE A 281 -4.65 -24.31 -6.69
C ILE A 281 -3.75 -23.66 -5.63
N LEU A 282 -4.05 -23.78 -4.34
CA LEU A 282 -3.24 -23.18 -3.28
C LEU A 282 -1.92 -23.92 -3.12
N ILE A 283 -0.82 -23.27 -3.48
CA ILE A 283 0.53 -23.78 -3.22
C ILE A 283 0.94 -23.49 -1.77
N LYS A 284 0.76 -22.24 -1.31
CA LYS A 284 1.15 -21.80 0.03
C LYS A 284 0.41 -20.53 0.45
N ALA A 285 0.02 -20.46 1.72
CA ALA A 285 -0.51 -19.24 2.31
C ALA A 285 0.59 -18.17 2.52
N GLY A 286 0.29 -16.93 2.14
CA GLY A 286 1.17 -15.78 2.32
C GLY A 286 0.64 -14.78 3.35
N ALA A 287 1.49 -14.29 4.23
CA ALA A 287 1.15 -13.29 5.25
C ALA A 287 1.71 -11.89 4.91
N CYS A 288 1.14 -10.86 5.54
CA CYS A 288 1.76 -9.54 5.61
C CYS A 288 2.76 -9.49 6.78
N PHE A 289 3.49 -8.40 6.92
CA PHE A 289 4.29 -8.16 8.12
C PHE A 289 3.40 -7.97 9.37
N GLY A 290 3.85 -8.51 10.51
CA GLY A 290 3.21 -8.38 11.83
C GLY A 290 2.28 -9.53 12.17
#